data_AF-A0AA88PT40-F1
#
_entry.id   AF-A0AA88PT40-F1
#
_cell.length_a   1.000
_cell.length_b   1.000
_cell.length_c   1.000
_cell.angle_alpha   90.00
_cell.angle_beta   90.00
_cell.angle_gamma   90.00
#
_symmetry.space_group_name_H-M   'P 1'
#
loop_
_entity.id
_entity.type
_entity.pdbx_description
1 polymer ?
#
loop_
_entity_poly.entity_id
_entity_poly.type
_entity_poly.pdbx_seq_one_letter_code
_entity_poly.pdbx_strand_id
1 'polypeptide(L)'
;MEKASVSKQLLSALDELVTDELKRFKWHLKSHEGFSAADLENADAPDTVDLMMKRIRPEEAKKITVDILREMNLNQVAEELENKHKQDTSTNIDLWTRNNLLQYL
;
A
#
# COMPACT_ATOMS: atom_id res chain seq x y z
N MET A 1 16.75 3.93 -3.61
CA MET A 1 15.56 4.80 -3.41
C MET A 1 14.25 4.02 -3.50
N GLU A 2 14.11 3.08 -4.43
CA GLU A 2 12.90 2.28 -4.66
C GLU A 2 12.37 1.52 -3.43
N LYS A 3 13.25 0.83 -2.68
CA LYS A 3 12.89 0.07 -1.47
C LYS A 3 12.15 0.90 -0.41
N ALA A 4 12.63 2.11 -0.13
CA ALA A 4 12.05 2.99 0.88
C ALA A 4 10.71 3.61 0.42
N SER A 5 10.55 3.82 -0.89
CA SER A 5 9.29 4.28 -1.48
C SER A 5 8.21 3.22 -1.35
N VAL A 6 8.52 1.99 -1.77
CA VAL A 6 7.59 0.85 -1.68
C VAL A 6 7.22 0.55 -0.23
N SER A 7 8.19 0.51 0.68
CA SER A 7 7.93 0.28 2.11
C SER A 7 6.91 1.28 2.69
N LYS A 8 7.00 2.57 2.34
CA LYS A 8 6.02 3.59 2.77
C LYS A 8 4.64 3.37 2.15
N GLN A 9 4.57 2.95 0.89
CA GLN A 9 3.30 2.66 0.21
C GLN A 9 2.60 1.46 0.85
N LEU A 10 3.35 0.40 1.14
CA LEU A 10 2.86 -0.80 1.82
C LEU A 10 2.39 -0.48 3.23
N LEU A 11 3.18 0.29 4.00
CA LEU A 11 2.81 0.68 5.35
C LEU A 11 1.50 1.49 5.36
N SER A 12 1.39 2.48 4.48
CA SER A 12 0.15 3.28 4.35
C SER A 12 -1.06 2.40 4.02
N ALA A 13 -0.91 1.39 3.17
CA ALA A 13 -2.01 0.46 2.88
C ALA A 13 -2.37 -0.38 4.11
N LEU A 14 -1.37 -0.90 4.83
CA LEU A 14 -1.59 -1.73 6.02
C LEU A 14 -2.13 -0.94 7.23
N ASP A 15 -1.83 0.36 7.33
CA ASP A 15 -2.37 1.25 8.35
C ASP A 15 -3.87 1.56 8.14
N GLU A 16 -4.40 1.37 6.92
CA GLU A 16 -5.83 1.50 6.61
C GLU A 16 -6.64 0.28 7.04
N LEU A 17 -5.98 -0.86 7.32
CA LEU A 17 -6.64 -2.09 7.74
C LEU A 17 -6.98 -2.02 9.23
N VAL A 18 -8.20 -2.43 9.58
CA VAL A 18 -8.54 -2.64 10.99
C VAL A 18 -7.82 -3.88 11.54
N THR A 19 -7.75 -4.02 12.87
CA THR A 19 -7.01 -5.11 13.53
C THR A 19 -7.36 -6.52 13.01
N ASP A 20 -8.66 -6.78 12.77
CA ASP A 20 -9.11 -8.07 12.25
C ASP A 20 -8.73 -8.29 10.77
N GLU A 21 -8.71 -7.23 9.97
CA GLU A 21 -8.25 -7.28 8.58
C GLU A 21 -6.75 -7.51 8.54
N LEU A 22 -5.95 -6.78 9.34
CA LEU A 22 -4.51 -7.01 9.43
C LEU A 22 -4.19 -8.44 9.88
N LYS A 23 -4.96 -8.99 10.82
CA LYS A 23 -4.81 -10.40 11.23
C LYS A 23 -5.08 -11.37 10.08
N ARG A 24 -6.11 -11.13 9.27
CA ARG A 24 -6.40 -11.92 8.07
C ARG A 24 -5.32 -11.74 7.01
N PHE A 25 -4.87 -10.51 6.76
CA PHE A 25 -3.77 -10.22 5.84
C PHE A 25 -2.53 -11.04 6.18
N LYS A 26 -2.09 -11.01 7.45
CA LYS A 26 -0.97 -11.83 7.93
C LYS A 26 -1.23 -13.33 7.75
N TRP A 27 -2.48 -13.77 7.91
CA TRP A 27 -2.86 -15.15 7.65
C TRP A 27 -2.75 -15.54 6.18
N HIS A 28 -3.05 -14.66 5.23
CA HIS A 28 -2.79 -14.91 3.80
C HIS A 28 -1.30 -14.87 3.49
N LEU A 29 -0.58 -13.89 4.05
CA LEU A 29 0.87 -13.71 3.85
C LEU A 29 1.68 -14.92 4.32
N LYS A 30 1.28 -15.59 5.41
CA LYS A 30 1.96 -16.81 5.88
C LYS A 30 1.96 -17.95 4.85
N SER A 31 1.00 -17.93 3.92
CA SER A 31 0.85 -18.97 2.89
C SER A 31 1.81 -18.74 1.73
N HIS A 32 2.41 -17.55 1.63
CA HIS A 32 3.53 -17.29 0.74
C HIS A 32 4.83 -17.86 1.34
N GLU A 33 5.63 -18.53 0.52
CA GLU A 33 6.88 -19.16 0.94
C GLU A 33 7.81 -18.14 1.64
N GLY A 34 8.30 -18.51 2.82
CA GLY A 34 9.32 -17.73 3.55
C GLY A 34 8.82 -16.94 4.75
N PHE A 35 7.53 -16.97 5.11
CA PHE A 35 7.03 -16.40 6.36
C PHE A 35 6.63 -17.47 7.37
N SER A 36 7.24 -17.44 8.56
CA SER A 36 6.83 -18.34 9.63
C SER A 36 5.62 -17.75 10.40
N ALA A 37 4.76 -18.62 10.93
CA ALA A 37 3.66 -18.18 11.79
C ALA A 37 4.17 -17.41 13.03
N ALA A 38 5.34 -17.78 13.55
CA ALA A 38 5.98 -17.13 14.68
C ALA A 38 6.39 -15.68 14.36
N ASP A 39 6.87 -15.41 13.14
CA ASP A 39 7.23 -14.05 12.73
C ASP A 39 6.00 -13.13 12.67
N LEU A 40 4.83 -13.67 12.33
CA LEU A 40 3.61 -12.90 12.03
C LEU A 40 2.62 -12.83 13.19
N GLU A 41 2.76 -13.65 14.24
CA GLU A 41 1.81 -13.72 15.35
C GLU A 41 1.64 -12.36 16.03
N ASN A 42 2.77 -11.71 16.38
CA ASN A 42 2.80 -10.43 17.09
C ASN A 42 3.22 -9.23 16.22
N ALA A 43 3.50 -9.44 14.93
CA ALA A 43 3.90 -8.37 14.03
C ALA A 43 2.77 -7.34 13.85
N ASP A 44 3.09 -6.06 14.04
CA ASP A 44 2.24 -4.95 13.62
C ASP A 44 2.43 -4.65 12.12
N ALA A 45 1.80 -3.57 11.63
CA ALA A 45 1.90 -3.17 10.23
C ALA A 45 3.37 -2.86 9.82
N PRO A 46 4.13 -2.02 10.56
CA PRO A 46 5.55 -1.82 10.33
C PRO A 46 6.38 -3.12 10.30
N ASP A 47 6.23 -3.99 11.29
CA ASP A 47 6.97 -5.26 11.37
C ASP A 47 6.68 -6.15 10.15
N THR A 48 5.41 -6.18 9.72
CA THR A 48 4.98 -6.94 8.55
C THR A 48 5.63 -6.41 7.27
N VAL A 49 5.66 -5.09 7.07
CA VAL A 49 6.36 -4.47 5.93
C VAL A 49 7.85 -4.80 5.96
N ASP A 50 8.50 -4.66 7.12
CA ASP A 50 9.93 -4.94 7.25
C ASP A 50 10.26 -6.40 6.94
N LEU A 51 9.41 -7.35 7.36
CA LEU A 51 9.54 -8.76 7.01
C LEU A 51 9.42 -8.97 5.50
N MET A 52 8.42 -8.36 4.85
CA MET A 52 8.25 -8.44 3.39
C MET A 52 9.47 -7.87 2.66
N MET A 53 9.95 -6.70 3.08
CA MET A 53 11.07 -6.01 2.44
C MET A 53 12.45 -6.64 2.74
N LYS A 54 12.54 -7.55 3.71
CA LYS A 54 13.73 -8.37 3.97
C LYS A 54 13.80 -9.60 3.05
N ARG A 55 12.64 -10.17 2.69
CA ARG A 55 12.56 -11.47 1.99
C ARG A 55 12.20 -11.32 0.51
N ILE A 56 11.48 -10.28 0.15
CA ILE A 56 10.87 -10.09 -1.16
C ILE A 56 11.41 -8.82 -1.81
N ARG A 57 11.54 -8.83 -3.13
CA ARG A 57 11.89 -7.63 -3.90
C ARG A 57 10.77 -6.59 -3.80
N PRO A 58 11.06 -5.28 -3.83
CA PRO A 58 10.05 -4.23 -3.66
C PRO A 58 8.82 -4.39 -4.58
N GLU A 59 9.03 -4.58 -5.87
CA GLU A 59 7.92 -4.74 -6.83
C GLU A 59 7.06 -5.98 -6.58
N GLU A 60 7.70 -7.08 -6.17
CA GLU A 60 7.01 -8.31 -5.83
C GLU A 60 6.26 -8.19 -4.50
N ALA A 61 6.80 -7.48 -3.51
CA ALA A 61 6.13 -7.18 -2.26
C ALA A 61 4.87 -6.33 -2.48
N LYS A 62 4.95 -5.34 -3.38
CA LYS A 62 3.79 -4.54 -3.81
C LYS A 62 2.72 -5.41 -4.45
N LYS A 63 3.10 -6.28 -5.40
CA LYS A 63 2.17 -7.19 -6.08
C LYS A 63 1.47 -8.13 -5.10
N ILE A 64 2.22 -8.80 -4.22
CA ILE A 64 1.66 -9.71 -3.21
C ILE A 64 0.67 -8.98 -2.30
N THR A 65 1.00 -7.77 -1.88
CA THR A 65 0.08 -6.98 -1.04
C THR A 65 -1.22 -6.68 -1.76
N VAL A 66 -1.16 -6.24 -3.02
CA VAL A 66 -2.35 -5.97 -3.85
C VAL A 66 -3.20 -7.23 -4.03
N ASP A 67 -2.57 -8.37 -4.32
CA ASP A 67 -3.27 -9.64 -4.54
C ASP A 67 -4.00 -10.10 -3.27
N ILE A 68 -3.33 -10.06 -2.11
CA ILE A 68 -3.95 -10.40 -0.81
C ILE A 68 -5.10 -9.46 -0.47
N LEU A 69 -4.93 -8.15 -0.67
CA LEU A 69 -6.00 -7.18 -0.41
C LEU A 69 -7.24 -7.47 -1.27
N ARG A 70 -7.05 -7.88 -2.54
CA ARG A 70 -8.15 -8.30 -3.43
C ARG A 70 -8.82 -9.59 -2.96
N GLU A 71 -8.05 -10.58 -2.53
CA GLU A 71 -8.60 -11.83 -1.94
C GLU A 71 -9.48 -11.54 -0.71
N MET A 72 -9.14 -10.50 0.05
CA MET A 72 -9.89 -10.05 1.22
C MET A 72 -11.06 -9.11 0.89
N ASN A 73 -11.32 -8.83 -0.40
CA ASN A 73 -12.28 -7.83 -0.89
C ASN A 73 -11.98 -6.37 -0.46
N LEU A 74 -10.75 -6.06 -0.06
CA LEU A 74 -10.27 -4.69 0.21
C LEU A 74 -9.84 -3.99 -1.09
N ASN A 75 -10.73 -4.01 -2.08
CA ASN A 75 -10.44 -3.59 -3.45
C ASN A 75 -10.05 -2.10 -3.56
N GLN A 76 -10.62 -1.25 -2.71
CA GLN A 76 -10.29 0.18 -2.67
C GLN A 76 -8.82 0.38 -2.25
N VAL A 77 -8.41 -0.21 -1.12
CA VAL A 77 -7.02 -0.13 -0.63
C VAL A 77 -6.04 -0.72 -1.66
N ALA A 78 -6.42 -1.83 -2.30
CA ALA A 78 -5.63 -2.45 -3.36
C ALA A 78 -5.44 -1.52 -4.57
N GLU A 79 -6.52 -0.86 -5.02
CA GLU A 79 -6.49 0.08 -6.13
C GLU A 79 -5.64 1.32 -5.82
N GLU A 80 -5.76 1.87 -4.61
CA GLU A 80 -4.96 3.01 -4.17
C GLU A 80 -3.46 2.67 -4.12
N LEU A 81 -3.12 1.47 -3.64
CA LEU A 81 -1.75 0.98 -3.63
C LEU A 81 -1.18 0.79 -5.04
N GLU A 82 -1.98 0.26 -5.97
CA GLU A 82 -1.58 0.08 -7.37
C GLU A 82 -1.41 1.44 -8.08
N ASN A 83 -2.34 2.38 -7.85
CA ASN A 83 -2.46 3.65 -8.55
C ASN A 83 -1.66 4.83 -7.95
N LYS A 84 -0.90 4.65 -6.86
CA LYS A 84 -0.05 5.68 -6.21
C LYS A 84 1.08 6.29 -7.09
N HIS A 85 0.96 6.20 -8.41
CA HIS A 85 1.74 6.96 -9.40
C HIS A 85 0.94 8.08 -10.10
N LYS A 86 -0.36 8.26 -9.81
CA LYS A 86 -1.23 9.19 -10.57
C LYS A 86 -1.77 10.41 -9.81
N GLN A 87 -1.51 10.58 -8.52
CA GLN A 87 -2.11 11.68 -7.76
C GLN A 87 -1.37 13.04 -7.85
N ASP A 88 -0.25 13.12 -8.57
CA ASP A 88 0.51 14.36 -8.71
C ASP A 88 0.14 15.22 -9.94
N THR A 89 -0.85 14.82 -10.76
CA THR A 89 -1.19 15.55 -12.00
C THR A 89 -2.57 16.22 -12.03
N SER A 90 -3.43 16.05 -11.02
CA SER A 90 -4.78 16.62 -11.05
C SER A 90 -4.95 17.94 -10.28
N THR A 91 -4.02 18.30 -9.40
CA THR A 91 -4.12 19.53 -8.58
C THR A 91 -3.55 20.78 -9.25
N ASN A 92 -2.77 20.65 -10.33
CA ASN A 92 -2.12 21.80 -10.99
C ASN A 92 -2.90 22.38 -12.19
N ILE A 93 -3.86 21.63 -12.75
CA ILE A 93 -4.67 22.10 -13.90
C ILE A 93 -5.82 23.02 -13.42
N ASP A 94 -6.37 22.80 -12.22
CA ASP A 94 -7.51 23.59 -11.70
C ASP A 94 -7.11 25.00 -11.20
N LEU A 95 -5.89 25.17 -10.66
CA LEU A 95 -5.45 26.45 -10.11
C LEU A 95 -5.11 27.51 -11.17
N TRP A 96 -4.43 27.13 -12.25
CA TRP A 96 -4.15 28.07 -13.35
C TRP A 96 -5.43 28.51 -14.06
N THR A 97 -6.37 27.57 -14.25
CA THR A 97 -7.65 27.85 -14.91
C THR A 97 -8.53 28.80 -14.09
N ARG A 98 -8.56 28.65 -12.76
CA ARG A 98 -9.30 29.56 -11.86
C ARG A 98 -8.67 30.95 -11.78
N ASN A 99 -7.33 31.05 -11.76
CA ASN A 99 -6.65 32.35 -11.69
C ASN A 99 -6.67 33.13 -13.02
N ASN A 100 -6.86 32.48 -14.15
CA ASN A 100 -6.96 33.14 -15.46
C ASN A 100 -8.35 33.77 -15.70
N LEU A 101 -9.41 33.20 -15.12
CA LEU A 101 -10.79 33.71 -15.30
C LEU A 101 -11.16 34.88 -14.36
N LEU A 102 -10.44 35.06 -13.25
CA LEU A 102 -10.65 36.20 -12.33
C LEU A 102 -9.94 37.49 -12.77
N GLN A 103 -9.17 37.46 -13.85
CA GLN A 103 -8.52 38.66 -14.41
C GLN A 103 -9.42 39.41 -15.41
N TYR A 104 -10.60 38.85 -15.73
CA TYR A 104 -11.53 39.39 -16.73
C TYR A 104 -12.92 39.72 -16.16
N LEU A 105 -13.08 39.75 -14.83
CA LEU A 105 -14.27 40.25 -14.11
C LEU A 105 -13.89 41.46 -13.28
#